data_AF-A0A814VI45-F1
#
_entry.id   AF-A0A814VI45-F1
#
_cell.length_a   1.000
_cell.length_b   1.000
_cell.length_c   1.000
_cell.angle_alpha   90.00
_cell.angle_beta   90.00
_cell.angle_gamma   90.00
#
_symmetry.space_group_name_H-M   'P 1'
#
loop_
_entity.id
_entity.type
_entity.pdbx_description
1 polymer ?
#
loop_
_entity_poly.entity_id
_entity_poly.type
_entity_poly.pdbx_seq_one_letter_code
_entity_poly.pdbx_strand_id
1 'polypeptide(L)'
;MLDMINGRLIITEKLYIYMKKNDYANAMRLFMKGANINPKVPKEYSMNHEGVAKWYFDVGRAFIYSQPEKAVQLFEKSLEIRERIFDNDNINVALSHDNIGYTLGINHLDFDRSIDHLAKGKQIFESMELIQLSANSHDNYGIRLHLIVCEDCLSHWYYQKQNYQRVFDYSMDALRIYRFDQDKRTTEIIGRLSVNQMNVEHVDEDTNRDDQYVEEGINPNDRRVD
;
A
#
# COMPACT_ATOMS: atom_id res chain seq x y z
N MET A 1 23.16 -19.20 -7.72
CA MET A 1 21.94 -18.36 -7.88
C MET A 1 20.67 -19.21 -7.96
N LEU A 2 20.64 -20.29 -8.77
CA LEU A 2 19.53 -21.24 -8.84
C LEU A 2 19.19 -21.91 -7.48
N ASP A 3 20.18 -22.36 -6.70
CA ASP A 3 19.91 -23.05 -5.41
C ASP A 3 19.25 -22.17 -4.36
N MET A 4 19.56 -20.87 -4.37
CA MET A 4 18.98 -19.90 -3.45
C MET A 4 17.53 -19.55 -3.85
N ILE A 5 17.24 -19.53 -5.14
CA ILE A 5 15.88 -19.34 -5.69
C ILE A 5 15.04 -20.59 -5.42
N ASN A 6 15.57 -21.78 -5.66
CA ASN A 6 14.91 -23.06 -5.37
C ASN A 6 14.64 -23.22 -3.87
N GLY A 7 15.60 -22.84 -3.01
CA GLY A 7 15.43 -22.85 -1.56
C GLY A 7 14.33 -21.91 -1.07
N ARG A 8 14.25 -20.68 -1.61
CA ARG A 8 13.16 -19.74 -1.30
C ARG A 8 11.80 -20.26 -1.79
N LEU A 9 11.74 -20.82 -2.99
CA LEU A 9 10.51 -21.38 -3.57
C LEU A 9 9.95 -22.53 -2.72
N ILE A 10 10.81 -23.47 -2.31
CA ILE A 10 10.42 -24.61 -1.46
C ILE A 10 9.92 -24.15 -0.07
N ILE A 11 10.52 -23.10 0.50
CA ILE A 11 10.06 -22.52 1.78
C ILE A 11 8.65 -21.94 1.61
N THR A 12 8.37 -21.22 0.52
CA THR A 12 7.06 -20.61 0.24
C THR A 12 5.97 -21.67 0.02
N GLU A 13 6.27 -22.75 -0.72
CA GLU A 13 5.32 -23.84 -0.93
C GLU A 13 4.97 -24.58 0.37
N LYS A 14 6.00 -24.91 1.18
CA LYS A 14 5.77 -25.54 2.48
C LYS A 14 5.03 -24.62 3.45
N LEU A 15 5.34 -23.33 3.44
CA LEU A 15 4.63 -22.31 4.22
C LEU A 15 3.13 -22.35 3.88
N TYR A 16 2.79 -22.35 2.60
CA TYR A 16 1.40 -22.41 2.14
C TYR A 16 0.68 -23.70 2.59
N ILE A 17 1.35 -24.85 2.50
CA ILE A 17 0.80 -26.13 2.97
C ILE A 17 0.50 -26.10 4.46
N TYR A 18 1.44 -25.61 5.29
CA TYR A 18 1.21 -25.50 6.73
C TYR A 18 0.09 -24.51 7.07
N MET A 19 -0.01 -23.41 6.33
CA MET A 19 -1.11 -22.44 6.47
C MET A 19 -2.48 -23.07 6.17
N LYS A 20 -2.58 -23.92 5.14
CA LYS A 20 -3.82 -24.66 4.83
C LYS A 20 -4.17 -25.70 5.89
N LYS A 21 -3.18 -26.28 6.58
CA LYS A 21 -3.34 -27.27 7.65
C LYS A 21 -3.54 -26.66 9.05
N ASN A 22 -3.67 -25.33 9.16
CA ASN A 22 -3.74 -24.62 10.45
C ASN A 22 -2.50 -24.79 11.36
N ASP A 23 -1.37 -25.23 10.80
CA ASP A 23 -0.12 -25.41 11.54
C ASP A 23 0.73 -24.13 11.48
N TYR A 24 0.24 -23.10 12.17
CA TYR A 24 0.90 -21.79 12.17
C TYR A 24 2.26 -21.82 12.87
N ALA A 25 2.49 -22.76 13.78
CA ALA A 25 3.77 -22.90 14.47
C ALA A 25 4.87 -23.30 13.47
N ASN A 26 4.62 -24.29 12.62
CA ASN A 26 5.56 -24.67 11.57
C ASN A 26 5.64 -23.63 10.45
N ALA A 27 4.51 -23.00 10.09
CA ALA A 27 4.50 -21.92 9.12
C ALA A 27 5.36 -20.73 9.59
N MET A 28 5.18 -20.28 10.83
CA MET A 28 5.97 -19.20 11.44
C MET A 28 7.45 -19.57 11.52
N ARG A 29 7.78 -20.81 11.92
CA ARG A 29 9.18 -21.27 11.96
C ARG A 29 9.84 -21.21 10.59
N LEU A 30 9.13 -21.61 9.52
CA LEU A 30 9.62 -21.51 8.15
C LEU A 30 9.76 -20.06 7.69
N PHE A 31 8.80 -19.20 8.03
CA PHE A 31 8.87 -17.78 7.75
C PHE A 31 10.11 -17.14 8.40
N MET A 32 10.32 -17.36 9.70
CA MET A 32 11.50 -16.86 10.43
C MET A 32 12.81 -17.38 9.82
N LYS A 33 12.85 -18.66 9.42
CA LYS A 33 14.00 -19.25 8.72
C LYS A 33 14.26 -18.59 7.37
N GLY A 34 13.21 -18.35 6.58
CA GLY A 34 13.31 -17.70 5.26
C GLY A 34 13.67 -16.20 5.35
N ALA A 35 13.25 -15.55 6.43
CA ALA A 35 13.56 -14.16 6.74
C ALA A 35 14.97 -13.97 7.35
N ASN A 36 15.76 -15.03 7.50
CA ASN A 36 17.06 -15.04 8.18
C ASN A 36 17.03 -14.44 9.60
N ILE A 37 15.89 -14.53 10.29
CA ILE A 37 15.78 -14.12 11.69
C ILE A 37 16.52 -15.16 12.53
N ASN A 38 17.59 -14.74 13.21
CA ASN A 38 18.47 -15.64 13.93
C ASN A 38 17.71 -16.32 15.10
N PRO A 39 17.61 -17.66 15.14
CA PRO A 39 16.91 -18.37 16.20
C PRO A 39 17.55 -18.22 17.60
N LYS A 40 18.73 -17.59 17.70
CA LYS A 40 19.38 -17.23 18.97
C LYS A 40 18.86 -15.91 19.56
N VAL A 41 18.11 -15.10 18.79
CA VAL A 41 17.40 -13.95 19.36
C VAL A 41 16.34 -14.49 20.32
N PRO A 42 16.27 -13.99 21.57
CA PRO A 42 15.25 -14.43 22.52
C PRO A 42 13.86 -14.40 21.88
N LYS A 43 13.06 -15.44 22.16
CA LYS A 43 11.76 -15.65 21.50
C LYS A 43 10.83 -14.44 21.60
N GLU A 44 10.89 -13.71 22.72
CA GLU A 44 10.13 -12.48 22.95
C GLU A 44 10.56 -11.34 22.01
N TYR A 45 11.86 -11.14 21.81
CA TYR A 45 12.39 -10.11 20.91
C TYR A 45 12.17 -10.45 19.42
N SER A 46 12.18 -11.74 19.07
CA SER A 46 11.91 -12.17 17.69
C SER A 46 10.42 -12.18 17.33
N MET A 47 9.52 -12.34 18.31
CA MET A 47 8.07 -12.30 18.10
C MET A 47 7.49 -10.88 18.11
N ASN A 48 8.14 -9.91 18.76
CA ASN A 48 7.76 -8.49 18.75
C ASN A 48 8.50 -7.70 17.66
N HIS A 49 8.52 -8.21 16.42
CA HIS A 49 9.15 -7.55 15.28
C HIS A 49 8.11 -7.26 14.19
N GLU A 50 8.17 -6.10 13.53
CA GLU A 50 7.16 -5.69 12.53
C GLU A 50 7.07 -6.70 11.37
N GLY A 51 8.17 -7.36 11.02
CA GLY A 51 8.17 -8.45 10.04
C GLY A 51 7.25 -9.62 10.41
N VAL A 52 7.09 -9.94 11.70
CA VAL A 52 6.17 -10.97 12.19
C VAL A 52 4.73 -10.47 12.14
N ALA A 53 4.48 -9.23 12.54
CA ALA A 53 3.16 -8.61 12.41
C ALA A 53 2.70 -8.54 10.95
N LYS A 54 3.58 -8.12 10.04
CA LYS A 54 3.33 -8.09 8.60
C LYS A 54 3.03 -9.49 8.04
N TRP A 55 3.74 -10.51 8.52
CA TRP A 55 3.43 -11.89 8.12
C TRP A 55 2.02 -12.30 8.53
N TYR A 56 1.64 -12.09 9.79
CA TYR A 56 0.29 -12.38 10.26
C TYR A 56 -0.77 -11.62 9.45
N PHE A 57 -0.51 -10.34 9.14
CA PHE A 57 -1.36 -9.51 8.30
C PHE A 57 -1.52 -10.07 6.88
N ASP A 58 -0.41 -10.35 6.18
CA ASP A 58 -0.43 -10.88 4.81
C ASP A 58 -1.12 -12.25 4.73
N VAL A 59 -0.89 -13.10 5.74
CA VAL A 59 -1.56 -14.39 5.88
C VAL A 59 -3.05 -14.20 6.14
N GLY A 60 -3.45 -13.28 7.01
CA GLY A 60 -4.85 -12.94 7.27
C GLY A 60 -5.59 -12.56 5.99
N ARG A 61 -4.99 -11.74 5.12
CA ARG A 61 -5.56 -11.33 3.83
C ARG A 61 -5.90 -12.51 2.91
N ALA A 62 -5.09 -13.55 2.92
CA ALA A 62 -5.34 -14.75 2.11
C ALA A 62 -6.56 -15.56 2.59
N PHE A 63 -7.00 -15.37 3.82
CA PHE A 63 -8.11 -16.11 4.43
C PHE A 63 -9.44 -15.34 4.49
N ILE A 64 -9.47 -14.04 4.18
CA ILE A 64 -10.65 -13.15 4.32
C ILE A 64 -11.94 -13.80 3.80
N TYR A 65 -11.90 -14.43 2.62
CA TYR A 65 -13.10 -15.00 1.97
C TYR A 65 -13.27 -16.50 2.15
N SER A 66 -12.26 -17.20 2.69
CA SER A 66 -12.30 -18.68 2.80
C SER A 66 -12.45 -19.18 4.22
N GLN A 67 -11.87 -18.48 5.19
CA GLN A 67 -11.93 -18.77 6.63
C GLN A 67 -11.90 -17.43 7.38
N PRO A 68 -13.01 -16.68 7.40
CA PRO A 68 -13.01 -15.29 7.84
C PRO A 68 -12.71 -15.13 9.33
N GLU A 69 -13.16 -16.04 10.20
CA GLU A 69 -12.84 -16.03 11.63
C GLU A 69 -11.33 -16.21 11.86
N LYS A 70 -10.69 -17.05 11.05
CA LYS A 70 -9.24 -17.25 11.07
C LYS A 70 -8.51 -16.00 10.57
N ALA A 71 -9.00 -15.35 9.53
CA ALA A 71 -8.43 -14.08 9.06
C ALA A 71 -8.45 -13.03 10.18
N VAL A 72 -9.58 -12.90 10.89
CA VAL A 72 -9.71 -12.01 12.07
C VAL A 72 -8.67 -12.35 13.15
N GLN A 73 -8.54 -13.62 13.55
CA GLN A 73 -7.54 -14.04 14.55
C GLN A 73 -6.09 -13.72 14.13
N LEU A 74 -5.78 -13.82 12.84
CA LEU A 74 -4.47 -13.49 12.31
C LEU A 74 -4.23 -11.97 12.32
N PHE A 75 -5.24 -11.18 11.96
CA PHE A 75 -5.15 -9.72 12.06
C PHE A 75 -5.05 -9.23 13.51
N GLU A 76 -5.76 -9.85 14.46
CA GLU A 76 -5.63 -9.54 15.89
C GLU A 76 -4.22 -9.79 16.41
N LYS A 77 -3.57 -10.89 16.01
CA LYS A 77 -2.16 -11.15 16.34
C LYS A 77 -1.22 -10.11 15.74
N SER A 78 -1.50 -9.68 14.51
CA SER A 78 -0.75 -8.60 13.87
C SER A 78 -0.91 -7.28 14.64
N LEU A 79 -2.15 -6.95 15.02
CA LEU A 79 -2.49 -5.77 15.80
C LEU A 79 -1.80 -5.77 17.16
N GLU A 80 -1.88 -6.86 17.92
CA GLU A 80 -1.25 -7.01 19.24
C GLU A 80 0.27 -6.75 19.19
N ILE A 81 0.94 -7.23 18.14
CA ILE A 81 2.37 -6.96 17.94
C ILE A 81 2.61 -5.49 17.57
N ARG A 82 1.80 -4.94 16.67
CA ARG A 82 1.94 -3.54 16.20
C ARG A 82 1.70 -2.53 17.31
N GLU A 83 0.72 -2.75 18.18
CA GLU A 83 0.44 -1.93 19.36
C GLU A 83 1.58 -1.96 20.40
N ARG A 84 2.42 -3.00 20.38
CA ARG A 84 3.63 -3.06 21.23
C ARG A 84 4.84 -2.37 20.63
N ILE A 85 4.94 -2.35 19.31
CA ILE A 85 6.11 -1.82 18.58
C ILE A 85 5.96 -0.33 18.30
N PHE A 86 4.74 0.10 18.01
CA PHE A 86 4.43 1.45 17.61
C PHE A 86 3.60 2.17 18.67
N ASP A 87 3.74 3.50 18.71
CA ASP A 87 2.77 4.35 19.38
C ASP A 87 1.40 4.23 18.69
N ASN A 88 0.31 4.51 19.42
CA ASN A 88 -1.08 4.28 18.98
C ASN A 88 -1.44 4.97 17.63
N ASP A 89 -0.70 6.00 17.22
CA ASP A 89 -0.91 6.77 15.99
C ASP A 89 -0.07 6.26 14.81
N ASN A 90 0.01 4.93 14.62
CA ASN A 90 0.79 4.32 13.53
C ASN A 90 -0.07 3.73 12.41
N ILE A 91 0.33 3.95 11.16
CA ILE A 91 -0.47 3.56 9.98
C ILE A 91 -0.68 2.04 9.93
N ASN A 92 0.28 1.26 10.41
CA ASN A 92 0.18 -0.20 10.44
C ASN A 92 -0.84 -0.69 11.47
N VAL A 93 -1.00 0.04 12.59
CA VAL A 93 -2.05 -0.21 13.59
C VAL A 93 -3.41 0.06 12.98
N ALA A 94 -3.56 1.20 12.29
CA ALA A 94 -4.80 1.55 11.58
C ALA A 94 -5.19 0.52 10.52
N LEU A 95 -4.23 0.06 9.71
CA LEU A 95 -4.45 -0.98 8.70
C LEU A 95 -4.91 -2.32 9.30
N SER A 96 -4.35 -2.71 10.46
CA SER A 96 -4.80 -3.91 11.17
C SER A 96 -6.25 -3.78 11.64
N HIS A 97 -6.61 -2.63 12.22
CA HIS A 97 -7.99 -2.32 12.60
C HIS A 97 -8.95 -2.36 11.39
N ASP A 98 -8.59 -1.70 10.29
CA ASP A 98 -9.38 -1.66 9.05
C ASP A 98 -9.66 -3.08 8.51
N ASN A 99 -8.64 -3.94 8.46
CA ASN A 99 -8.80 -5.31 7.95
C ASN A 99 -9.63 -6.22 8.88
N ILE A 100 -9.54 -6.03 10.21
CA ILE A 100 -10.42 -6.73 11.15
C ILE A 100 -11.87 -6.28 10.91
N GLY A 101 -12.09 -4.96 10.87
CA GLY A 101 -13.38 -4.34 10.67
C GLY A 101 -14.05 -4.80 9.36
N TYR A 102 -13.32 -4.70 8.25
CA TYR A 102 -13.73 -5.17 6.93
C TYR A 102 -14.10 -6.66 6.96
N THR A 103 -13.22 -7.52 7.47
CA THR A 103 -13.44 -8.96 7.46
C THR A 103 -14.67 -9.36 8.28
N LEU A 104 -14.87 -8.74 9.44
CA LEU A 104 -16.05 -8.97 10.27
C LEU A 104 -17.34 -8.51 9.57
N GLY A 105 -17.31 -7.36 8.91
CA GLY A 105 -18.46 -6.75 8.25
C GLY A 105 -18.89 -7.49 6.98
N ILE A 106 -17.98 -7.74 6.04
CA ILE A 106 -18.31 -8.38 4.76
C ILE A 106 -18.77 -9.83 4.92
N ASN A 107 -18.28 -10.51 5.97
CA ASN A 107 -18.61 -11.91 6.24
C ASN A 107 -19.72 -12.05 7.28
N HIS A 108 -20.35 -10.95 7.69
CA HIS A 108 -21.48 -10.94 8.64
C HIS A 108 -21.17 -11.64 9.98
N LEU A 109 -19.92 -11.57 10.45
CA LEU A 109 -19.48 -12.29 11.66
C LEU A 109 -19.88 -11.57 12.95
N ASP A 110 -19.46 -10.31 13.08
CA ASP A 110 -19.75 -9.48 14.25
C ASP A 110 -19.70 -8.01 13.83
N PHE A 111 -20.89 -7.42 13.75
CA PHE A 111 -21.03 -6.06 13.26
C PHE A 111 -20.63 -4.99 14.27
N ASP A 112 -20.89 -5.22 15.55
CA ASP A 112 -20.57 -4.23 16.57
C ASP A 112 -19.04 -4.11 16.70
N ARG A 113 -18.35 -5.25 16.67
CA ARG A 113 -16.88 -5.27 16.58
C ARG A 113 -16.37 -4.71 15.26
N SER A 114 -17.04 -4.97 14.15
CA SER A 114 -16.66 -4.41 12.84
C SER A 114 -16.59 -2.88 12.92
N ILE A 115 -17.64 -2.24 13.46
CA ILE A 115 -17.72 -0.79 13.61
C ILE A 115 -16.67 -0.25 14.57
N ASP A 116 -16.46 -0.90 15.72
CA ASP A 116 -15.46 -0.46 16.69
C ASP A 116 -14.05 -0.46 16.08
N HIS A 117 -13.70 -1.52 15.33
CA HIS A 117 -12.41 -1.59 14.65
C HIS A 117 -12.31 -0.58 13.50
N LEU A 118 -13.33 -0.43 12.65
CA LEU A 118 -13.33 0.57 11.57
C LEU A 118 -13.21 2.00 12.12
N ALA A 119 -13.91 2.32 13.21
CA ALA A 119 -13.85 3.63 13.85
C ALA A 119 -12.45 3.94 14.42
N LYS A 120 -11.81 2.97 15.07
CA LYS A 120 -10.43 3.10 15.56
C LYS A 120 -9.44 3.32 14.41
N GLY A 121 -9.55 2.53 13.34
CA GLY A 121 -8.71 2.68 12.15
C GLY A 121 -8.87 4.07 11.52
N LYS A 122 -10.12 4.52 11.34
CA LYS A 122 -10.46 5.84 10.83
C LYS A 122 -9.90 6.97 11.69
N GLN A 123 -10.06 6.91 13.01
CA GLN A 123 -9.55 7.93 13.93
C GLN A 123 -8.04 8.11 13.78
N ILE A 124 -7.29 7.01 13.65
CA ILE A 124 -5.84 7.05 13.45
C ILE A 124 -5.52 7.65 12.06
N PHE A 125 -6.20 7.21 11.00
CA PHE A 125 -6.00 7.78 9.66
C PHE A 125 -6.29 9.28 9.59
N GLU A 126 -7.37 9.76 10.24
CA GLU A 126 -7.71 11.18 10.33
C GLU A 126 -6.67 11.97 11.12
N SER A 127 -6.15 11.40 12.21
CA SER A 127 -5.07 12.03 12.99
C SER A 127 -3.79 12.19 12.17
N MET A 128 -3.49 11.25 11.27
CA MET A 128 -2.36 11.33 10.35
C MET A 128 -2.59 12.32 9.20
N GLU A 129 -3.81 12.36 8.67
CA GLU A 129 -4.16 13.32 7.62
C GLU A 129 -4.05 14.77 8.14
N LEU A 130 -4.41 15.03 9.40
CA LEU A 130 -4.19 16.32 10.05
C LEU A 130 -2.69 16.69 10.17
N ILE A 131 -1.81 15.71 10.31
CA ILE A 131 -0.34 15.90 10.32
C ILE A 131 0.20 16.11 8.90
N GLN A 132 -0.41 15.48 7.89
CA GLN A 132 0.05 15.55 6.49
C GLN A 132 -0.61 16.66 5.66
N LEU A 133 -1.64 17.33 6.17
CA LEU A 133 -2.17 18.56 5.56
C LEU A 133 -1.14 19.69 5.50
N SER A 134 -0.01 19.59 6.23
CA SER A 134 1.15 20.47 6.07
C SER A 134 2.22 19.96 5.09
N ALA A 135 2.11 18.75 4.55
CA ALA A 135 3.09 18.17 3.63
C ALA A 135 2.42 17.50 2.41
N ASN A 136 2.45 18.21 1.28
CA ASN A 136 2.05 17.68 -0.02
C ASN A 136 2.92 16.46 -0.39
N SER A 137 2.38 15.24 -0.33
CA SER A 137 2.97 14.10 -1.04
C SER A 137 1.95 13.04 -1.47
N HIS A 138 2.31 12.32 -2.53
CA HIS A 138 1.63 11.14 -3.10
C HIS A 138 1.36 10.02 -2.08
N ASP A 139 2.00 10.06 -0.92
CA ASP A 139 1.94 9.00 0.10
C ASP A 139 0.59 8.93 0.83
N ASN A 140 -0.22 10.00 0.76
CA ASN A 140 -1.52 10.08 1.45
C ASN A 140 -2.66 9.42 0.65
N TYR A 141 -2.41 9.05 -0.60
CA TYR A 141 -3.40 8.39 -1.46
C TYR A 141 -3.81 7.03 -0.90
N GLY A 142 -2.87 6.27 -0.34
CA GLY A 142 -3.16 5.01 0.33
C GLY A 142 -4.12 5.19 1.50
N ILE A 143 -3.87 6.18 2.36
CA ILE A 143 -4.71 6.51 3.51
C ILE A 143 -6.14 6.88 3.07
N ARG A 144 -6.28 7.72 2.03
CA ARG A 144 -7.59 8.11 1.49
C ARG A 144 -8.36 6.93 0.90
N LEU A 145 -7.69 6.01 0.22
CA LEU A 145 -8.32 4.77 -0.25
C LEU A 145 -8.83 3.91 0.92
N HIS A 146 -8.08 3.81 2.01
CA HIS A 146 -8.53 3.11 3.21
C HIS A 146 -9.73 3.79 3.88
N LEU A 147 -9.75 5.12 3.95
CA LEU A 147 -10.91 5.87 4.44
C LEU A 147 -12.16 5.62 3.59
N ILE A 148 -12.05 5.62 2.25
CA ILE A 148 -13.17 5.31 1.35
C ILE A 148 -13.72 3.90 1.64
N VAL A 149 -12.84 2.90 1.79
CA VAL A 149 -13.25 1.52 2.10
C VAL A 149 -13.97 1.44 3.45
N CYS A 150 -13.50 2.19 4.45
CA CYS A 150 -14.17 2.30 5.75
C CYS A 150 -15.59 2.85 5.60
N GLU A 151 -15.77 3.96 4.88
CA GLU A 151 -17.07 4.60 4.69
C GLU A 151 -18.06 3.71 3.91
N ASP A 152 -17.59 3.02 2.88
CA ASP A 152 -18.41 2.08 2.11
C ASP A 152 -18.88 0.90 2.98
N CYS A 153 -18.01 0.38 3.86
CA CYS A 153 -18.37 -0.70 4.77
C CYS A 153 -19.38 -0.25 5.84
N LEU A 154 -19.20 0.95 6.40
CA LEU A 154 -20.16 1.54 7.35
C LEU A 154 -21.51 1.80 6.67
N SER A 155 -21.51 2.32 5.45
CA SER A 155 -22.72 2.53 4.65
C SER A 155 -23.47 1.21 4.42
N HIS A 156 -22.79 0.15 3.98
CA HIS A 156 -23.41 -1.16 3.79
C HIS A 156 -24.00 -1.71 5.09
N TRP A 157 -23.36 -1.48 6.23
CA TRP A 157 -23.88 -1.89 7.53
C TRP A 157 -25.19 -1.17 7.90
N TYR A 158 -25.19 0.16 7.82
CA TYR A 158 -26.39 0.96 8.15
C TYR A 158 -27.55 0.69 7.19
N TYR A 159 -27.26 0.26 5.96
CA TYR A 159 -28.26 -0.21 5.01
C TYR A 159 -29.00 -1.44 5.54
N GLN A 160 -28.29 -2.42 6.12
CA GLN A 160 -28.91 -3.60 6.74
C GLN A 160 -29.79 -3.24 7.95
N LYS A 161 -29.47 -2.14 8.65
CA LYS A 161 -30.27 -1.59 9.76
C LYS A 161 -31.43 -0.70 9.31
N GLN A 162 -31.65 -0.55 8.00
CA GLN A 162 -32.65 0.36 7.41
C GLN A 162 -32.48 1.84 7.86
N ASN A 163 -31.27 2.22 8.28
CA ASN A 163 -30.94 3.59 8.65
C ASN A 163 -30.38 4.33 7.44
N TYR A 164 -31.27 4.67 6.51
CA TYR A 164 -30.90 5.25 5.22
C TYR A 164 -30.28 6.64 5.32
N GLN A 165 -30.51 7.38 6.42
CA GLN A 165 -29.85 8.66 6.65
C GLN A 165 -28.35 8.46 6.82
N ARG A 166 -27.94 7.52 7.68
CA ARG A 166 -26.52 7.19 7.87
C ARG A 166 -25.87 6.64 6.61
N VAL A 167 -26.59 5.80 5.85
CA VAL A 167 -26.13 5.31 4.54
C VAL A 167 -25.79 6.48 3.63
N PHE A 168 -26.70 7.45 3.51
CA PHE A 168 -26.49 8.64 2.70
C PHE A 168 -25.27 9.44 3.16
N ASP A 169 -25.16 9.69 4.47
CA ASP A 169 -24.04 10.47 5.04
C ASP A 169 -22.68 9.81 4.72
N TYR A 170 -22.53 8.51 5.00
CA TYR A 170 -21.27 7.80 4.74
C TYR A 170 -20.94 7.68 3.24
N SER A 171 -21.93 7.39 2.40
CA SER A 171 -21.71 7.37 0.95
C SER A 171 -21.34 8.75 0.39
N MET A 172 -21.87 9.83 0.96
CA MET A 172 -21.48 11.19 0.57
C MET A 172 -20.06 11.55 1.04
N ASP A 173 -19.64 11.09 2.21
CA ASP A 173 -18.28 11.29 2.71
C ASP A 173 -17.26 10.50 1.85
N ALA A 174 -17.55 9.24 1.51
CA ALA A 174 -16.73 8.45 0.59
C ALA A 174 -16.55 9.15 -0.78
N LEU A 175 -17.67 9.64 -1.35
CA LEU A 175 -17.67 10.38 -2.62
C LEU A 175 -16.86 11.67 -2.55
N ARG A 176 -16.87 12.37 -1.41
CA ARG A 176 -16.11 13.60 -1.21
C ARG A 176 -14.61 13.32 -1.26
N ILE A 177 -14.15 12.28 -0.56
CA ILE A 177 -12.74 11.87 -0.55
C ILE A 177 -12.30 11.44 -1.96
N TYR A 178 -13.13 10.64 -2.63
CA TYR A 178 -12.84 10.17 -4.00
C TYR A 178 -12.71 11.32 -5.01
N ARG A 179 -13.61 12.32 -4.97
CA ARG A 179 -13.57 13.48 -5.87
C ARG A 179 -12.35 14.36 -5.64
N PHE A 180 -11.99 14.58 -4.38
CA PHE A 180 -10.78 15.33 -4.02
C PHE A 180 -9.52 14.74 -4.68
N ASP A 181 -9.41 13.41 -4.73
CA ASP A 181 -8.28 12.72 -5.38
C ASP A 181 -8.30 12.79 -6.91
N GLN A 182 -9.48 12.85 -7.54
CA GLN A 182 -9.57 13.05 -8.98
C GLN A 182 -9.15 14.46 -9.39
N ASP A 183 -9.59 15.48 -8.65
CA ASP A 183 -9.28 16.88 -8.95
C ASP A 183 -7.78 17.17 -8.77
N LYS A 184 -7.14 16.60 -7.75
CA LYS A 184 -5.68 16.70 -7.56
C LYS A 184 -4.90 16.02 -8.68
N ARG A 185 -5.27 14.80 -9.07
CA ARG A 185 -4.63 14.08 -10.19
C ARG A 185 -4.75 14.85 -11.50
N THR A 186 -5.93 15.41 -11.76
CA THR A 186 -6.19 16.22 -12.95
C THR A 186 -5.31 17.46 -12.97
N THR A 187 -5.22 18.18 -11.86
CA THR A 187 -4.38 19.37 -11.72
C THR A 187 -2.88 19.06 -11.89
N GLU A 188 -2.40 17.94 -11.35
CA GLU A 188 -1.00 17.52 -11.49
C GLU A 188 -0.66 17.11 -12.93
N ILE A 189 -1.53 16.36 -13.60
CA ILE A 189 -1.35 15.98 -15.00
C ILE A 189 -1.26 17.24 -15.87
N ILE A 190 -2.17 18.20 -15.67
CA ILE A 190 -2.14 19.49 -16.38
C ILE A 190 -0.82 20.22 -16.09
N GLY A 191 -0.41 20.33 -14.82
CA GLY A 191 0.85 20.99 -14.46
C GLY A 191 2.08 20.35 -15.10
N ARG A 192 2.18 19.03 -15.12
CA ARG A 192 3.29 18.30 -15.79
C ARG A 192 3.27 18.50 -17.31
N LEU A 193 2.09 18.51 -17.93
CA LEU A 193 1.95 18.79 -19.36
C LEU A 193 2.35 20.23 -19.70
N SER A 194 1.94 21.21 -18.89
CA SER A 194 2.30 22.62 -19.08
C SER A 194 3.81 22.87 -18.91
N VAL A 195 4.46 22.23 -17.94
CA VAL A 195 5.92 22.31 -17.76
C VAL A 195 6.67 21.68 -18.93
N ASN A 196 6.21 20.53 -19.43
CA ASN A 196 6.81 19.89 -20.59
C ASN A 196 6.62 20.73 -21.87
N GLN A 197 5.48 21.40 -22.04
CA GLN A 197 5.25 22.32 -23.17
C GLN A 197 6.18 23.55 -23.10
N MET A 198 6.35 24.17 -21.92
CA MET A 198 7.29 25.28 -21.72
C MET A 198 8.76 24.88 -21.96
N ASN A 199 9.14 23.65 -21.61
CA ASN A 199 10.50 23.15 -21.86
C ASN A 199 10.76 22.82 -23.33
N VAL A 200 9.73 22.54 -24.13
CA VAL A 200 9.86 22.31 -25.58
C VAL A 200 9.96 23.65 -26.31
N GLU A 201 9.20 24.67 -25.88
CA GLU A 201 9.25 26.01 -26.49
C GLU A 201 10.59 26.75 -26.26
N HIS A 202 11.34 26.43 -25.21
CA HIS A 202 12.65 27.04 -24.94
C HIS A 202 13.85 26.39 -25.65
N VAL A 203 13.67 25.30 -26.41
CA VAL A 203 14.78 24.59 -27.07
C VAL A 203 14.97 24.99 -28.54
N ASP A 204 14.02 25.73 -29.15
CA ASP A 204 14.00 25.97 -30.61
C ASP A 204 14.39 27.39 -31.07
N GLU A 205 14.86 28.30 -30.20
CA GLU A 205 15.19 29.68 -30.61
C GLU A 205 16.68 29.98 -30.90
N ASP A 206 17.63 29.06 -30.67
CA ASP A 206 19.08 29.38 -30.74
C ASP A 206 19.89 28.77 -31.91
N THR A 207 19.25 28.11 -32.90
CA THR A 207 20.00 27.53 -34.05
C THR A 207 19.80 28.25 -35.37
N ASN A 208 19.77 29.59 -35.38
CA ASN A 208 19.73 30.34 -36.63
C ASN A 208 20.58 31.61 -36.62
N ARG A 209 21.91 31.43 -36.50
CA ARG A 209 22.93 32.39 -36.98
C ARG A 209 24.25 31.65 -37.19
N ASP A 210 24.56 31.34 -38.44
CA ASP A 210 25.80 31.75 -39.11
C ASP A 210 26.03 30.90 -40.38
N ASP A 211 25.27 31.24 -41.44
CA ASP A 211 25.71 31.03 -42.82
C ASP A 211 26.62 32.21 -43.19
N GLN A 212 27.94 32.03 -43.10
CA GLN A 212 28.91 32.82 -43.85
C GLN A 212 30.05 31.95 -44.41
N TYR A 213 29.93 31.66 -45.71
CA TYR A 213 30.97 31.62 -46.73
C TYR A 213 32.45 31.57 -46.27
N VAL A 214 33.14 30.46 -46.58
CA VAL A 214 34.51 30.49 -47.14
C VAL A 214 34.64 29.39 -48.20
N GLU A 215 34.65 29.80 -49.47
CA GLU A 215 35.25 29.05 -50.58
C GLU A 215 36.77 29.20 -50.50
N GLU A 216 37.50 28.08 -50.59
CA GLU A 216 38.87 27.91 -51.10
C GLU A 216 39.18 26.42 -50.89
N GLY A 217 39.64 25.58 -51.80
CA GLY A 217 40.30 25.69 -53.09
C GLY A 217 40.81 24.27 -53.41
N ILE A 218 40.66 23.85 -54.65
CA ILE A 218 40.88 22.49 -55.16
C ILE A 218 42.35 22.05 -55.01
N ASN A 219 42.61 20.78 -54.66
CA ASN A 219 43.81 20.08 -55.17
C ASN A 219 43.45 18.67 -55.65
N PRO A 220 43.51 18.39 -56.97
CA PRO A 220 43.14 17.10 -57.55
C PRO A 220 44.41 16.38 -57.97
N ASN A 221 45.14 15.74 -57.05
CA ASN A 221 46.18 14.76 -57.36
C ASN A 221 46.73 14.14 -56.07
N ASP A 222 46.14 13.05 -55.62
CA ASP A 222 46.99 11.97 -55.10
C ASP A 222 46.38 10.60 -55.44
N ARG A 223 46.81 10.08 -56.60
CA ARG A 223 46.75 8.66 -56.93
C ARG A 223 48.11 8.06 -56.58
N ARG A 224 48.14 7.03 -55.73
CA ARG A 224 48.93 5.78 -55.86
C ARG A 224 48.53 4.85 -54.69
N VAL A 225 48.00 3.64 -54.93
CA VAL A 225 48.71 2.38 -55.32
C VAL A 225 49.62 1.97 -54.14
N ASP A 226 49.44 0.86 -53.42
CA ASP A 226 48.88 -0.47 -53.66
C ASP A 226 48.04 -0.99 -52.46
#